data_AF-A0A7Y5LX41-F1
#
_entry.id   AF-A0A7Y5LX41-F1
#
_cell.length_a   1.000
_cell.length_b   1.000
_cell.length_c   1.000
_cell.angle_alpha   90.00
_cell.angle_beta   90.00
_cell.angle_gamma   90.00
#
_symmetry.space_group_name_H-M   'P 1'
#
loop_
_entity.id
_entity.type
_entity.pdbx_description
1 polymer ?
#
loop_
_entity_poly.entity_id
_entity_poly.type
_entity_poly.pdbx_seq_one_letter_code
_entity_poly.pdbx_strand_id
1 'polypeptide(L)' 'MARKPRPAIDWSATTWEGARKRQLERWATLTLDEILDAQEMMADLARELAPKPPRRATPRGKPRGRR' A
#
# COMPACT_ATOMS: atom_id res chain seq x y z
N MET A 1 36.24 8.88 20.76
CA MET A 1 34.97 8.14 20.83
C MET A 1 35.02 6.99 19.82
N ALA A 2 34.89 5.73 20.25
CA ALA A 2 34.95 4.57 19.35
C ALA A 2 33.65 4.43 18.53
N ARG A 3 33.75 4.19 17.22
CA ARG A 3 32.58 3.93 16.35
C ARG A 3 31.98 2.58 16.75
N LYS A 4 30.69 2.55 17.13
CA LYS A 4 29.97 1.29 17.35
C LYS A 4 29.91 0.50 16.03
N PRO A 5 30.17 -0.82 16.04
CA PRO A 5 29.99 -1.64 14.85
C PRO A 5 28.51 -1.62 14.45
N ARG A 6 28.23 -1.47 13.14
CA ARG A 6 26.85 -1.54 12.64
C ARG A 6 26.38 -2.99 12.68
N PRO A 7 25.11 -3.24 13.02
CA PRO A 7 24.55 -4.57 12.91
C PRO A 7 24.66 -5.08 11.47
N ALA A 8 24.98 -6.36 11.31
CA ALA A 8 25.02 -7.00 9.99
C ALA A 8 23.62 -6.98 9.35
N ILE A 9 23.56 -6.72 8.05
CA ILE A 9 22.29 -6.67 7.31
C ILE A 9 21.80 -8.10 7.09
N ASP A 10 20.59 -8.40 7.56
CA ASP A 10 19.91 -9.67 7.33
C ASP A 10 19.26 -9.68 5.94
N TRP A 11 19.96 -10.27 4.97
CA TRP A 11 19.49 -10.42 3.59
C TRP A 11 18.35 -11.43 3.44
N SER A 12 18.03 -12.25 4.45
CA SER A 12 16.91 -13.19 4.34
C SER A 12 15.55 -12.48 4.25
N ALA A 13 15.46 -11.27 4.83
CA ALA A 13 14.24 -10.45 4.83
C ALA A 13 13.92 -9.81 3.47
N THR A 14 14.85 -9.81 2.51
CA THR A 14 14.64 -9.24 1.16
C THR A 14 14.08 -10.26 0.17
N THR A 15 13.60 -11.41 0.65
CA THR A 15 12.85 -12.39 -0.13
C THR A 15 11.36 -12.27 0.16
N TRP A 16 10.49 -12.78 -0.73
CA TRP A 16 9.05 -12.78 -0.50
C TRP A 16 8.67 -13.49 0.81
N GLU A 17 9.16 -14.72 1.01
CA GLU A 17 8.88 -15.49 2.23
C GLU A 17 9.47 -14.84 3.48
N GLY A 18 10.68 -14.27 3.38
CA GLY A 18 11.30 -13.53 4.48
C GLY A 18 10.49 -12.30 4.88
N ALA A 19 10.09 -11.48 3.91
CA ALA A 19 9.26 -10.30 4.15
C ALA A 19 7.89 -10.68 4.75
N ARG A 20 7.23 -11.71 4.18
CA ARG A 20 5.95 -12.22 4.69
C ARG A 20 6.05 -12.70 6.13
N LYS A 21 7.07 -13.50 6.45
CA LYS A 21 7.31 -13.98 7.83
C LYS A 21 7.55 -12.83 8.79
N ARG A 22 8.43 -11.88 8.44
CA ARG A 22 8.72 -10.69 9.25
C ARG A 22 7.50 -9.81 9.47
N GLN A 23 6.63 -9.69 8.47
CA GLN A 23 5.37 -8.97 8.62
C GLN A 23 4.49 -9.65 9.68
N LEU A 24 4.29 -10.97 9.60
CA LEU A 24 3.50 -11.70 10.60
C LEU A 24 4.09 -11.58 12.00
N GLU A 25 5.42 -11.70 12.15
CA GLU A 25 6.11 -11.52 13.44
C GLU A 25 5.84 -10.13 14.03
N ARG A 26 5.92 -9.07 13.22
CA ARG A 26 5.64 -7.70 13.67
C ARG A 26 4.19 -7.52 14.09
N TRP A 27 3.25 -7.98 13.27
CA TRP A 27 1.82 -7.87 13.56
C TRP A 27 1.42 -8.62 14.84
N ALA A 28 2.05 -9.77 15.11
CA ALA A 28 1.81 -10.53 16.34
C ALA A 28 2.27 -9.81 17.62
N THR A 29 3.16 -8.82 17.49
CA THR A 29 3.67 -8.04 18.64
C THR A 29 2.92 -6.73 18.88
N LEU A 30 1.99 -6.35 18.00
CA LEU A 30 1.23 -5.11 18.15
C LEU A 30 0.09 -5.28 19.16
N THR A 31 -0.21 -4.18 19.84
CA THR A 31 -1.42 -4.03 20.64
C THR A 31 -2.66 -3.88 19.75
N LEU A 32 -3.85 -4.04 20.33
CA LEU A 32 -5.10 -3.85 19.61
C LEU A 32 -5.23 -2.42 19.06
N ASP A 33 -4.87 -1.41 19.85
CA ASP A 33 -4.96 -0.01 19.44
C ASP A 33 -4.05 0.28 18.24
N GLU A 34 -2.80 -0.21 18.27
CA GLU A 34 -1.87 -0.06 17.14
C GLU A 34 -2.37 -0.79 15.87
N ILE A 35 -3.04 -1.93 16.05
CA ILE A 35 -3.67 -2.66 14.94
C ILE A 35 -4.80 -1.83 14.33
N LEU A 36 -5.65 -1.21 15.16
CA LEU A 36 -6.76 -0.38 14.70
C LEU A 36 -6.23 0.84 13.94
N ASP A 37 -5.26 1.56 14.50
CA ASP A 37 -4.63 2.71 13.86
C ASP A 37 -4.03 2.32 12.49
N ALA A 38 -3.33 1.18 12.43
CA ALA A 38 -2.76 0.67 11.19
C ALA A 38 -3.84 0.37 10.13
N GLN A 39 -4.96 -0.24 10.53
CA GLN A 39 -6.07 -0.54 9.62
C GLN A 39 -6.77 0.73 9.11
N GLU A 40 -6.95 1.73 9.97
CA GLU A 40 -7.52 3.02 9.56
C GLU A 40 -6.63 3.74 8.54
N MET A 41 -5.32 3.81 8.78
CA MET A 41 -4.37 4.37 7.82
C MET A 41 -4.36 3.61 6.47
N MET A 42 -4.47 2.27 6.51
CA MET A 42 -4.56 1.47 5.28
C MET A 42 -5.90 1.69 4.55
N ALA A 43 -6.99 1.91 5.27
CA ALA A 43 -8.28 2.24 4.67
C ALA A 43 -8.23 3.62 3.97
N ASP A 44 -7.57 4.60 4.57
CA ASP A 44 -7.34 5.91 3.96
C ASP A 44 -6.49 5.79 2.68
N LEU A 45 -5.35 5.09 2.76
CA LEU A 45 -4.48 4.84 1.62
C LEU A 45 -5.23 4.11 0.48
N ALA A 46 -6.05 3.11 0.81
CA ALA A 46 -6.85 2.39 -0.18
C ALA A 46 -7.85 3.31 -0.90
N ARG A 47 -8.43 4.29 -0.19
CA ARG A 47 -9.31 5.31 -0.79
C ARG A 47 -8.55 6.25 -1.72
N GLU A 48 -7.33 6.64 -1.36
CA GLU A 48 -6.48 7.48 -2.21
C GLU A 48 -6.03 6.76 -3.49
N LEU A 49 -5.69 5.47 -3.37
CA LEU A 49 -5.24 4.65 -4.49
C LEU A 49 -6.39 4.04 -5.31
N ALA A 50 -7.64 4.19 -4.86
CA ALA A 50 -8.79 3.66 -5.56
C ALA A 50 -8.87 4.26 -6.97
N PRO A 51 -9.03 3.43 -8.02
CA PRO A 51 -9.13 3.93 -9.38
C PRO A 51 -10.36 4.83 -9.52
N LYS A 52 -10.17 6.04 -10.04
CA LYS A 52 -11.29 6.92 -10.36
C LYS A 52 -12.19 6.21 -11.38
N PRO A 53 -13.53 6.22 -11.19
CA PRO A 53 -14.43 5.61 -12.15
C PRO A 53 -14.15 6.14 -13.57
N PRO A 54 -14.24 5.28 -14.60
CA PRO A 54 -13.97 5.70 -15.96
C PRO A 54 -14.83 6.92 -16.28
N ARG A 55 -14.21 7.98 -16.82
CA ARG A 55 -14.96 9.15 -17.29
C ARG A 55 -15.97 8.60 -18.31
N ARG A 56 -17.26 8.69 -18.00
CA ARG A 56 -18.33 8.30 -18.93
C ARG A 56 -18.02 8.96 -20.26
N ALA A 57 -17.72 8.17 -21.28
CA ALA A 57 -17.54 8.68 -22.61
C ALA A 57 -18.87 9.33 -23.01
N THR A 58 -18.87 10.66 -23.13
CA THR A 58 -20.01 11.37 -23.73
C THR A 58 -20.22 10.72 -25.09
N PRO A 59 -21.42 10.21 -25.42
CA PRO A 59 -21.67 9.65 -26.73
C PRO A 59 -21.40 10.76 -27.74
N ARG A 60 -20.35 10.55 -28.54
CA ARG A 60 -19.87 11.44 -29.59
C ARG A 60 -21.07 11.77 -30.46
N GLY A 61 -21.51 13.03 -30.41
CA GLY A 61 -22.75 13.49 -31.04
C GLY A 61 -22.84 13.01 -32.49
N LYS A 62 -24.00 12.44 -32.84
CA LYS A 62 -24.34 12.08 -34.23
C LYS A 62 -23.98 13.25 -35.17
N PRO A 63 -23.39 13.01 -36.34
CA PRO A 63 -23.14 14.07 -37.31
C PRO A 63 -24.49 14.66 -37.70
N ARG A 64 -24.71 15.95 -37.36
CA ARG A 64 -25.85 16.71 -37.89
C ARG A 64 -25.69 16.72 -39.41
N GLY A 65 -26.64 16.12 -40.11
CA GLY A 65 -26.68 16.08 -41.57
C GLY A 65 -26.57 17.49 -42.14
N ARG A 66 -25.68 17.65 -43.13
CA ARG A 66 -25.67 18.81 -44.02
C ARG A 66 -26.93 18.72 -44.90
N ARG A 67 -27.79 19.74 -44.80
CA ARG A 67 -28.71 20.10 -45.88
C ARG A 67 -27.99 21.01 -46.85
#